data_AF-A0A2E1U5B7-F1
#
_entry.id   AF-A0A2E1U5B7-F1
#
_cell.length_a   1.000
_cell.length_b   1.000
_cell.length_c   1.000
_cell.angle_alpha   90.00
_cell.angle_beta   90.00
_cell.angle_gamma   90.00
#
_symmetry.space_group_name_H-M   'P 1'
#
loop_
_entity.id
_entity.type
_entity.pdbx_description
1 polymer ?
#
loop_
_entity_poly.entity_id
_entity_poly.type
_entity_poly.pdbx_seq_one_letter_code
_entity_poly.pdbx_strand_id
1 'polypeptide(L)'
;MQTVPFKFKFNMSSQYNSNEISNFIECADSVEPAELREAYRAFLGELLGGNVKPSTMVRLDIMRLFVDDLDNRAQIDYREGHWDDEPSIVRGGKFFDRRAKEMKSYLTMPA
;
A
#
# COMPACT_ATOMS: atom_id res chain seq x y z
N MET A 1 -15.87 -3.71 -13.53
CA MET A 1 -14.93 -3.36 -12.44
C MET A 1 -14.75 -1.85 -12.40
N GLN A 2 -14.85 -1.23 -11.22
CA GLN A 2 -14.61 0.19 -11.02
C GLN A 2 -13.09 0.44 -10.86
N THR A 3 -12.57 1.50 -11.48
CA THR A 3 -11.18 1.94 -11.33
C THR A 3 -11.13 3.36 -10.77
N VAL A 4 -10.05 3.68 -10.08
CA VAL A 4 -9.79 4.98 -9.46
C VAL A 4 -8.33 5.38 -9.72
N PRO A 5 -8.02 6.68 -9.85
CA PRO A 5 -6.64 7.11 -9.97
C PRO A 5 -5.86 6.85 -8.68
N PHE A 6 -4.59 6.48 -8.79
CA PHE A 6 -3.71 6.23 -7.65
C PHE A 6 -3.41 7.50 -6.84
N LYS A 7 -3.40 8.68 -7.48
CA LYS A 7 -3.22 10.03 -6.92
C LYS A 7 -1.90 10.33 -6.21
N PHE A 8 -1.06 9.35 -5.91
CA PHE A 8 0.19 9.59 -5.18
C PHE A 8 1.43 9.28 -6.01
N LYS A 9 2.51 10.01 -5.72
CA LYS A 9 3.85 9.55 -6.04
C LYS A 9 4.36 8.81 -4.81
N PHE A 10 4.43 7.48 -4.90
CA PHE A 10 4.97 6.67 -3.82
C PHE A 10 6.50 6.66 -3.92
N ASN A 11 7.19 6.94 -2.82
CA ASN A 11 8.65 7.05 -2.86
C ASN A 11 9.30 5.66 -2.78
N MET A 12 9.50 5.01 -3.92
CA MET A 12 10.17 3.70 -4.01
C MET A 12 11.69 3.76 -3.86
N SER A 13 12.32 4.94 -3.84
CA SER A 13 13.76 5.03 -3.52
C SER A 13 14.05 4.91 -2.01
N SER A 14 13.02 4.93 -1.18
CA SER A 14 13.14 4.61 0.24
C SER A 14 13.25 3.09 0.40
N GLN A 15 14.37 2.63 0.98
CA GLN A 15 14.61 1.22 1.25
C GLN A 15 13.51 0.60 2.11
N TYR A 16 13.03 1.32 3.13
CA TYR A 16 11.88 0.88 3.93
C TYR A 16 10.66 0.63 3.04
N ASN A 17 10.26 1.61 2.22
CA ASN A 17 9.08 1.46 1.37
C ASN A 17 9.23 0.29 0.38
N SER A 18 10.37 0.18 -0.31
CA SER A 18 10.59 -0.90 -1.28
C SER A 18 10.58 -2.28 -0.63
N ASN A 19 11.16 -2.41 0.57
CA ASN A 19 11.16 -3.66 1.32
C ASN A 19 9.74 -4.04 1.74
N GLU A 20 8.95 -3.09 2.25
CA GLU A 20 7.59 -3.42 2.68
C GLU A 20 6.63 -3.72 1.53
N ILE A 21 6.78 -3.05 0.39
CA ILE A 21 6.02 -3.44 -0.81
C ILE A 21 6.41 -4.85 -1.28
N SER A 22 7.69 -5.22 -1.20
CA SER A 22 8.13 -6.59 -1.51
C SER A 22 7.52 -7.60 -0.53
N ASN A 23 7.48 -7.28 0.77
CA ASN A 23 6.82 -8.11 1.78
C ASN A 23 5.31 -8.30 1.49
N PHE A 24 4.61 -7.26 1.01
CA PHE A 24 3.20 -7.39 0.63
C PHE A 24 3.01 -8.39 -0.53
N ILE A 25 3.93 -8.45 -1.49
CA ILE A 25 3.90 -9.42 -2.60
C ILE A 25 4.02 -10.86 -2.05
N GLU A 26 4.93 -11.07 -1.10
CA GLU A 26 5.16 -12.36 -0.44
C GLU A 26 3.94 -12.78 0.39
N CYS A 27 3.33 -11.84 1.13
CA CYS A 27 2.17 -12.13 1.97
C CYS A 27 0.84 -12.26 1.20
N ALA A 28 0.80 -11.89 -0.09
CA ALA A 28 -0.43 -11.91 -0.89
C ALA A 28 -1.01 -13.30 -1.17
N ASP A 29 -0.33 -14.41 -0.78
CA ASP A 29 -0.83 -15.77 -1.01
C ASP A 29 -2.20 -16.03 -0.40
N SER A 30 -2.52 -15.37 0.71
CA SER A 30 -3.80 -15.48 1.42
C SER A 30 -4.97 -14.72 0.76
N VAL A 31 -4.69 -13.90 -0.25
CA VAL A 31 -5.72 -13.15 -0.97
C VAL A 31 -6.54 -14.10 -1.83
N GLU A 32 -7.86 -14.05 -1.66
CA GLU A 32 -8.81 -14.80 -2.49
C GLU A 32 -9.86 -13.83 -3.06
N PRO A 33 -10.39 -14.10 -4.27
CA PRO A 33 -10.06 -15.23 -5.15
C PRO A 33 -8.68 -15.07 -5.83
N ALA A 34 -8.14 -16.16 -6.37
CA ALA A 34 -6.86 -16.18 -7.11
C ALA A 34 -6.71 -15.06 -8.15
N GLU A 35 -7.78 -14.70 -8.87
CA GLU A 35 -7.74 -13.58 -9.83
C GLU A 35 -7.38 -12.24 -9.15
N LEU A 36 -7.95 -11.97 -7.97
CA LEU A 36 -7.66 -10.76 -7.20
C LEU A 36 -6.23 -10.78 -6.66
N ARG A 37 -5.75 -11.95 -6.21
CA ARG A 37 -4.36 -12.15 -5.77
C ARG A 37 -3.36 -11.82 -6.87
N GLU A 38 -3.52 -12.41 -8.05
CA GLU A 38 -2.58 -12.17 -9.16
C GLU A 38 -2.63 -10.71 -9.63
N ALA A 39 -3.83 -10.12 -9.68
CA ALA A 39 -3.97 -8.71 -10.04
C ALA A 39 -3.34 -7.78 -8.99
N TYR A 40 -3.43 -8.13 -7.70
CA TYR A 40 -2.79 -7.38 -6.62
C TYR A 40 -1.26 -7.50 -6.68
N ARG A 41 -0.72 -8.71 -6.87
CA ARG A 41 0.71 -8.94 -7.08
C ARG A 41 1.26 -8.16 -8.26
N ALA A 42 0.54 -8.17 -9.39
CA ALA A 42 0.92 -7.40 -10.57
C ALA A 42 0.96 -5.89 -10.26
N PHE A 43 -0.05 -5.37 -9.56
CA PHE A 43 -0.06 -3.96 -9.13
C PHE A 43 1.14 -3.62 -8.23
N LEU A 44 1.44 -4.46 -7.23
CA LEU A 44 2.59 -4.23 -6.33
C LEU A 44 3.92 -4.31 -7.09
N GLY A 45 4.06 -5.23 -8.05
CA GLY A 45 5.22 -5.31 -8.93
C GLY A 45 5.42 -4.05 -9.78
N GLU A 46 4.35 -3.55 -10.40
CA GLU A 46 4.38 -2.28 -11.15
C GLU A 46 4.68 -1.09 -10.24
N LEU A 47 4.17 -1.10 -9.00
CA LEU A 47 4.45 -0.06 -8.01
C LEU A 47 5.93 -0.07 -7.64
N LEU A 48 6.50 -1.24 -7.32
CA LEU A 48 7.89 -1.44 -6.98
C LEU A 48 8.83 -1.05 -8.13
N GLY A 49 8.43 -1.37 -9.37
CA GLY A 49 9.14 -0.97 -10.59
C GLY A 49 9.06 0.53 -10.91
N GLY A 50 8.27 1.31 -10.16
CA GLY A 50 8.10 2.75 -10.39
C GLY A 50 7.21 3.11 -11.57
N ASN A 51 6.42 2.16 -12.09
CA ASN A 51 5.54 2.34 -13.23
C ASN A 51 4.17 2.94 -12.83
N VAL A 52 3.81 2.85 -11.55
CA VAL A 52 2.58 3.45 -11.02
C VAL A 52 2.79 4.95 -10.77
N LYS A 53 2.07 5.77 -11.56
CA LYS A 53 2.05 7.22 -11.49
C LYS A 53 0.77 7.70 -10.78
N PRO A 54 0.71 8.97 -10.32
CA PRO A 54 -0.53 9.53 -9.74
C PRO A 54 -1.76 9.39 -10.65
N SER A 55 -1.59 9.40 -11.97
CA SER A 55 -2.67 9.24 -12.95
C SER A 55 -2.98 7.79 -13.31
N THR A 56 -2.21 6.80 -12.83
CA THR A 56 -2.48 5.38 -13.10
C THR A 56 -3.84 5.00 -12.52
N MET A 57 -4.70 4.44 -13.37
CA MET A 57 -6.01 3.93 -12.96
C MET A 57 -5.85 2.51 -12.41
N VAL A 58 -6.25 2.31 -11.15
CA VAL A 58 -6.12 1.05 -10.43
C VAL A 58 -7.53 0.55 -10.10
N ARG A 59 -7.75 -0.76 -10.15
CA ARG A 59 -9.05 -1.33 -9.73
C ARG A 59 -9.34 -0.99 -8.27
N LEU A 60 -10.60 -0.71 -7.96
CA LEU A 60 -11.01 -0.30 -6.63
C LEU A 60 -10.76 -1.39 -5.56
N ASP A 61 -10.93 -2.66 -5.91
CA ASP A 61 -10.66 -3.80 -5.02
C ASP A 61 -9.17 -3.92 -4.67
N ILE A 62 -8.30 -3.78 -5.67
CA ILE A 62 -6.84 -3.70 -5.49
C ILE A 62 -6.44 -2.52 -4.60
N MET A 63 -7.02 -1.34 -4.85
CA MET A 63 -6.75 -0.16 -4.02
C MET A 63 -7.17 -0.35 -2.56
N ARG A 64 -8.26 -1.07 -2.31
CA ARG A 64 -8.72 -1.38 -0.94
C ARG A 64 -7.76 -2.34 -0.24
N LEU A 65 -7.35 -3.43 -0.90
CA LEU A 65 -6.33 -4.33 -0.37
C LEU A 65 -5.03 -3.60 -0.02
N PHE A 66 -4.56 -2.76 -0.94
CA PHE A 66 -3.35 -1.99 -0.70
C PHE A 66 -3.46 -1.06 0.50
N VAL A 67 -4.60 -0.38 0.65
CA VAL A 67 -4.88 0.48 1.80
C VAL A 67 -4.88 -0.31 3.11
N ASP A 68 -5.46 -1.52 3.11
CA ASP A 68 -5.52 -2.37 4.29
C ASP A 68 -4.12 -2.86 4.69
N ASP A 69 -3.26 -3.22 3.73
CA ASP A 69 -1.86 -3.57 3.99
C ASP A 69 -1.05 -2.39 4.55
N LEU A 70 -1.23 -1.18 4.01
CA LEU A 70 -0.58 0.02 4.54
C LEU A 70 -1.04 0.31 5.98
N ASP A 71 -2.33 0.17 6.26
CA ASP A 71 -2.89 0.43 7.58
C ASP A 71 -2.45 -0.62 8.62
N ASN A 72 -2.42 -1.90 8.22
CA ASN A 72 -1.90 -2.99 9.03
C ASN A 72 -0.41 -2.81 9.33
N ARG A 73 0.40 -2.46 8.33
CA ARG A 73 1.82 -2.19 8.56
C ARG A 73 2.04 -0.97 9.45
N ALA A 74 1.25 0.09 9.29
CA ALA A 74 1.31 1.24 10.18
C ALA A 74 0.89 0.91 11.62
N GLN A 75 -0.01 -0.04 11.81
CA GLN A 75 -0.40 -0.54 13.12
C GLN A 75 0.82 -1.15 13.83
N ILE A 76 1.50 -2.10 13.18
CA ILE A 76 2.67 -2.82 13.71
C ILE A 76 3.87 -1.87 13.92
N ASP A 77 4.21 -1.07 12.92
CA ASP A 77 5.48 -0.33 12.88
C ASP A 77 5.45 0.99 13.65
N TYR A 78 4.26 1.50 13.98
CA TYR A 78 4.10 2.82 14.60
C TYR A 78 3.11 2.84 15.77
N ARG A 79 1.92 2.25 15.65
CA ARG A 79 0.86 2.49 16.64
C ARG A 79 0.98 1.60 17.88
N GLU A 80 1.60 0.43 17.76
CA GLU A 80 1.73 -0.54 18.86
C GLU A 80 2.94 -0.27 19.77
N GLY A 81 3.87 0.59 19.35
CA GLY A 81 5.08 0.93 20.13
C GLY A 81 6.15 -0.17 20.14
N HIS A 82 6.03 -1.19 19.29
CA HIS A 82 7.00 -2.29 19.20
C HIS A 82 8.39 -1.87 18.73
N TRP A 83 8.50 -0.70 18.08
CA TRP A 83 9.71 -0.22 17.43
C TRP A 83 10.11 1.19 17.90
N ASP A 84 9.72 1.59 19.11
CA ASP A 84 9.97 2.94 19.63
C ASP A 84 11.46 3.31 19.67
N ASP A 85 12.36 2.32 19.78
CA ASP A 85 13.80 2.45 19.71
C ASP A 85 14.40 2.34 18.29
N GLU A 86 13.56 2.12 17.27
CA GLU A 86 13.91 2.08 15.85
C GLU A 86 13.25 3.22 15.04
N PRO A 87 13.80 4.45 15.09
CA PRO A 87 13.18 5.63 14.48
C PRO A 87 12.92 5.53 12.97
N SER A 88 13.67 4.71 12.24
CA SER A 88 13.44 4.47 10.80
C SER A 88 12.14 3.71 10.56
N ILE A 89 11.86 2.67 11.33
CA ILE A 89 10.65 1.85 11.22
C ILE A 89 9.43 2.70 11.59
N VAL A 90 9.49 3.41 12.72
CA VAL A 90 8.41 4.31 13.16
C VAL A 90 8.10 5.39 12.11
N ARG A 91 9.12 5.99 11.48
CA ARG A 91 8.90 6.97 10.40
C ARG A 91 8.25 6.33 9.18
N GLY A 92 8.63 5.11 8.85
CA GLY A 92 8.02 4.31 7.80
C GLY A 92 6.55 4.02 8.07
N GLY A 93 6.22 3.51 9.27
CA GLY A 93 4.85 3.26 9.71
C GLY A 93 3.99 4.53 9.68
N LYS A 94 4.52 5.67 10.16
CA LYS A 94 3.84 6.98 10.05
C LYS A 94 3.60 7.41 8.60
N PHE A 95 4.52 7.11 7.69
CA PHE A 95 4.35 7.41 6.28
C PHE A 95 3.19 6.59 5.69
N PHE A 96 3.11 5.30 6.01
CA PHE A 96 2.01 4.42 5.56
C PHE A 96 0.67 4.81 6.16
N ASP A 97 0.61 5.14 7.47
CA ASP A 97 -0.60 5.65 8.13
C ASP A 97 -1.20 6.83 7.35
N ARG A 98 -0.36 7.83 7.03
CA ARG A 98 -0.80 9.01 6.30
C ARG A 98 -1.31 8.65 4.90
N ARG A 99 -0.60 7.81 4.15
CA ARG A 99 -1.02 7.40 2.79
C ARG A 99 -2.33 6.61 2.83
N ALA A 100 -2.48 5.68 3.77
CA ALA A 100 -3.71 4.92 3.95
C ALA A 100 -4.91 5.84 4.23
N LYS A 101 -4.76 6.82 5.15
CA LYS A 101 -5.81 7.80 5.45
C LYS A 101 -6.18 8.67 4.25
N GLU A 102 -5.19 9.19 3.54
CA GLU A 102 -5.41 9.99 2.33
C GLU A 102 -6.11 9.17 1.24
N MET A 103 -5.72 7.90 1.05
CA MET A 103 -6.39 6.96 0.13
C MET A 103 -7.84 6.72 0.54
N LYS A 104 -8.09 6.31 1.79
CA LYS A 104 -9.44 6.08 2.33
C LYS A 104 -10.36 7.28 2.08
N SER A 105 -9.86 8.51 2.19
CA SER A 105 -10.65 9.73 2.01
C SER A 105 -11.30 9.85 0.63
N TYR A 106 -10.66 9.41 -0.45
CA TYR A 106 -11.24 9.49 -1.80
C TYR A 106 -11.78 8.17 -2.33
N LEU A 107 -11.55 7.05 -1.63
CA LEU A 107 -12.20 5.78 -1.93
C LEU A 107 -13.61 5.68 -1.33
N THR A 108 -13.91 6.51 -0.33
CA THR A 108 -15.22 6.58 0.37
C THR A 108 -16.14 7.67 -0.18
N MET A 109 -15.62 8.60 -0.98
CA MET A 109 -16.44 9.59 -1.67
C MET A 109 -17.13 8.93 -2.89
N PRO A 110 -18.45 9.11 -3.10
CA PRO A 110 -19.08 8.71 -4.34
C PRO A 110 -18.40 9.46 -5.50
N ALA A 111 -18.07 8.72 -6.55
CA ALA A 111 -17.40 9.22 -7.75
C ALA A 111 -18.23 10.31 -8.47
#